data_AF-A0A3L7SBF6-F1
#
_entry.id   AF-A0A3L7SBF6-F1
#
_cell.length_a   1.000
_cell.length_b   1.000
_cell.length_c   1.000
_cell.angle_alpha   90.00
_cell.angle_beta   90.00
_cell.angle_gamma   90.00
#
_symmetry.space_group_name_H-M   'P 1'
#
loop_
_entity.id
_entity.type
_entity.pdbx_description
1 polymer ?
#
loop_
_entity_poly.entity_id
_entity_poly.type
_entity_poly.pdbx_seq_one_letter_code
_entity_poly.pdbx_strand_id
1 'polypeptide(L)'
;MRVWRGWLTAAGLLLAAGWCVWGLLDQPRHHAPGPLAAAHARWERDCQACHIPFAPIKDDTVLTTNLTRSAVDAKCEACHKAAAHHSLQLVAEVGSCGSCHVDHRGRGADISRVADRTCTACHADIASHRRQPPAGGAETTLPADAASITRFDNEHHPAFASLAKDPGRLKFSHGRHMTAGLVFGGPSKAAPFTYEMLGTDDRSRLMPGDARAGDLVQLSCNSCHEFASSAARDETRLTTTVLASSPAGAYPLPVTFERHCVACHALPYDPADPAKRLPHGLTPEAMQQRIVASMLEESAEGRTAIDAPLPPRGLPANPRVSPLPETIRTQVHEHVDKARGFTRGVCGKCHEAIDAPLPVASLLRGADDSTLASGDVETWFRVPPVGVPDVWLRKARFNHVPHRGVDCRGCHEGAYPVALAGSTGASPLDNQLVMIAGRESCTGCHGPPGTDAAGKTVGGAPFDCVECHGYHGLGPHGAAVTAGAPGHRGREFFGVAPRSR
;
A
#
# COMPACT_ATOMS: atom_id res chain seq x y z
N MET A 1 67.58 -12.72 30.30
CA MET A 1 66.78 -13.67 29.50
C MET A 1 66.06 -14.76 30.31
N ARG A 2 66.67 -15.43 31.30
CA ARG A 2 66.00 -16.50 32.09
C ARG A 2 64.82 -16.04 32.95
N VAL A 3 64.92 -14.86 33.58
CA VAL A 3 63.86 -14.30 34.44
C VAL A 3 62.59 -13.99 33.65
N TRP A 4 62.73 -13.47 32.42
CA TRP A 4 61.60 -13.12 31.55
C TRP A 4 60.81 -14.35 31.07
N ARG A 5 61.51 -15.47 30.83
CA ARG A 5 60.88 -16.76 30.53
C ARG A 5 60.04 -17.29 31.69
N GLY A 6 60.54 -17.20 32.93
CA GLY A 6 59.80 -17.62 34.12
C GLY A 6 58.50 -16.83 34.32
N TRP A 7 58.53 -15.51 34.13
CA TRP A 7 57.34 -14.66 34.20
C TRP A 7 56.31 -14.98 33.11
N LEU A 8 56.73 -15.21 31.87
CA LEU A 8 55.83 -15.61 30.79
C LEU A 8 55.18 -16.98 31.05
N THR A 9 55.92 -17.95 31.60
CA THR A 9 55.37 -19.25 31.98
C THR A 9 54.34 -19.12 33.11
N ALA A 10 54.65 -18.34 34.15
CA ALA A 10 53.71 -18.10 35.24
C ALA A 10 52.43 -17.37 34.76
N ALA A 11 52.58 -16.36 33.89
CA ALA A 11 51.44 -15.67 33.28
C ALA A 11 50.59 -16.62 32.43
N GLY A 12 51.22 -17.50 31.64
CA GLY A 12 50.51 -18.53 30.86
C GLY A 12 49.71 -19.50 31.74
N LEU A 13 50.29 -19.97 32.85
CA LEU A 13 49.60 -20.86 33.79
C LEU A 13 48.42 -20.16 34.49
N LEU A 14 48.58 -18.89 34.87
CA LEU A 14 47.50 -18.10 35.47
C LEU A 14 46.35 -17.86 34.47
N LEU A 15 46.67 -17.56 33.21
CA LEU A 15 45.67 -17.42 32.15
C LEU A 15 44.92 -18.74 31.89
N ALA A 16 45.64 -19.86 31.86
CA ALA A 16 45.04 -21.19 31.69
C ALA A 16 44.12 -21.55 32.88
N ALA A 17 44.59 -21.33 34.11
CA ALA A 17 43.78 -21.56 35.31
C ALA A 17 42.54 -20.65 35.32
N GLY A 18 42.68 -19.37 34.96
CA GLY A 18 41.57 -18.43 34.85
C GLY A 18 40.54 -18.86 33.78
N TRP A 19 41.00 -19.35 32.62
CA TRP A 19 40.14 -19.90 31.58
C TRP A 19 39.34 -21.12 32.08
N CYS A 20 39.99 -22.06 32.76
CA CYS A 20 39.32 -23.23 33.33
C CYS A 20 38.31 -22.86 34.43
N VAL A 21 38.66 -21.93 35.32
CA VAL A 21 37.75 -21.44 36.38
C VAL A 21 36.53 -20.75 35.77
N TRP A 22 36.72 -19.92 34.75
CA TRP A 22 35.59 -19.32 34.03
C TRP A 22 34.68 -20.39 33.40
N GLY A 23 35.27 -21.41 32.77
CA GLY A 23 34.53 -22.54 32.23
C GLY A 23 33.67 -23.24 33.29
N LEU A 24 34.20 -23.46 34.49
CA LEU A 24 33.43 -24.07 35.59
C LEU A 24 32.30 -23.18 36.12
N LEU A 25 32.48 -21.86 36.12
CA LEU A 25 31.50 -20.90 36.65
C LEU A 25 30.38 -20.54 35.66
N ASP A 26 30.67 -20.55 34.35
CA ASP A 26 29.72 -20.15 33.30
C ASP A 26 29.85 -21.03 32.05
N GLN A 27 29.66 -22.35 32.25
CA GLN A 27 29.74 -23.37 31.20
C GLN A 27 29.01 -22.97 29.90
N PRO A 28 27.74 -22.46 29.93
CA PRO A 28 27.03 -22.13 28.69
C PRO A 28 27.73 -21.04 27.86
N ARG A 29 28.28 -20.01 28.52
CA ARG A 29 28.99 -18.92 27.81
C ARG A 29 30.40 -19.31 27.41
N HIS A 30 31.04 -20.19 28.17
CA HIS A 30 32.38 -20.67 27.86
C HIS A 30 32.43 -21.42 26.51
N HIS A 31 31.35 -22.11 26.15
CA HIS A 31 31.23 -22.84 24.89
C HIS A 31 30.48 -22.06 23.79
N ALA A 32 29.97 -20.87 24.09
CA ALA A 32 29.27 -20.04 23.12
C ALA A 32 30.28 -19.32 22.20
N PRO A 33 30.04 -19.27 20.87
CA PRO A 33 30.89 -18.52 19.94
C PRO A 33 30.94 -17.01 20.22
N GLY A 34 29.96 -16.50 20.98
CA GLY A 34 29.81 -15.11 21.36
C GLY A 34 28.39 -14.84 21.89
N PRO A 35 28.10 -13.62 22.35
CA PRO A 35 26.76 -13.26 22.80
C PRO A 35 25.74 -13.33 21.65
N LEU A 36 24.51 -13.70 22.00
CA LEU A 36 23.37 -13.66 21.08
C LEU A 36 22.96 -12.21 20.75
N ALA A 37 22.28 -12.02 19.63
CA ALA A 37 21.63 -10.76 19.27
C ALA A 37 20.63 -10.34 20.37
N ALA A 38 20.37 -9.04 20.52
CA ALA A 38 19.48 -8.54 21.57
C ALA A 38 18.09 -9.22 21.55
N ALA A 39 17.55 -9.49 20.35
CA ALA A 39 16.27 -10.17 20.17
C ALA A 39 16.25 -11.58 20.77
N HIS A 40 17.39 -12.29 20.73
CA HIS A 40 17.53 -13.65 21.26
C HIS A 40 18.29 -13.73 22.59
N ALA A 41 18.62 -12.60 23.21
CA ALA A 41 19.40 -12.53 24.44
C ALA A 41 18.86 -13.37 25.61
N ARG A 42 17.53 -13.55 25.69
CA ARG A 42 16.90 -14.34 26.76
C ARG A 42 17.27 -15.83 26.74
N TRP A 43 17.68 -16.37 25.59
CA TRP A 43 18.03 -17.78 25.41
C TRP A 43 19.52 -18.06 25.53
N GLU A 44 20.33 -17.07 25.91
CA GLU A 44 21.80 -17.20 25.98
C GLU A 44 22.30 -18.26 26.98
N ARG A 45 21.45 -18.69 27.91
CA ARG A 45 21.72 -19.78 28.85
C ARG A 45 20.95 -21.07 28.54
N ASP A 46 20.15 -21.08 27.49
CA ASP A 46 19.36 -22.23 27.04
C ASP A 46 19.72 -22.56 25.59
N CYS A 47 20.91 -23.13 25.40
CA CYS A 47 21.42 -23.45 24.06
C CYS A 47 20.49 -24.41 23.30
N GLN A 48 19.76 -25.28 24.01
CA GLN A 48 18.84 -26.27 23.44
C GLN A 48 17.55 -25.64 22.86
N ALA A 49 17.34 -24.34 23.11
CA ALA A 49 16.30 -23.56 22.45
C ALA A 49 16.52 -23.51 20.94
N CYS A 50 17.78 -23.48 20.48
CA CYS A 50 18.13 -23.38 19.05
C CYS A 50 19.00 -24.54 18.55
N HIS A 51 19.86 -25.11 19.41
CA HIS A 51 20.76 -26.18 19.02
C HIS A 51 20.17 -27.56 19.28
N ILE A 52 20.51 -28.50 18.40
CA ILE A 52 20.29 -29.93 18.57
C ILE A 52 21.67 -30.60 18.46
N PRO A 53 22.03 -31.54 19.36
CA PRO A 53 23.32 -32.24 19.29
C PRO A 53 23.58 -32.82 17.90
N PHE A 54 24.78 -32.57 17.35
CA PHE A 54 25.22 -33.03 16.03
C PHE A 54 24.35 -32.58 14.84
N ALA A 55 23.51 -31.57 15.03
CA ALA A 55 22.75 -30.92 13.96
C ALA A 55 23.20 -29.44 13.86
N PRO A 56 24.10 -29.13 12.91
CA PRO A 56 24.58 -27.77 12.69
C PRO A 56 23.46 -26.81 12.30
N ILE A 57 23.55 -25.56 12.79
CA ILE A 57 22.64 -24.48 12.38
C ILE A 57 22.97 -23.93 11.00
N LYS A 58 24.24 -24.03 10.56
CA LYS A 58 24.67 -23.60 9.24
C LYS A 58 24.74 -24.78 8.28
N ASP A 59 24.56 -24.52 7.00
CA ASP A 59 24.56 -25.55 5.96
C ASP A 59 25.94 -25.86 5.36
N ASP A 60 27.00 -25.20 5.85
CA ASP A 60 28.36 -25.28 5.31
C ASP A 60 29.21 -26.41 5.95
N THR A 61 28.57 -27.47 6.46
CA THR A 61 29.26 -28.55 7.18
C THR A 61 28.86 -29.93 6.67
N VAL A 62 29.75 -30.90 6.83
CA VAL A 62 29.51 -32.32 6.44
C VAL A 62 28.42 -33.00 7.28
N LEU A 63 28.05 -32.42 8.42
CA LEU A 63 26.98 -32.92 9.29
C LEU A 63 25.60 -32.40 8.87
N THR A 64 25.53 -31.46 7.92
CA THR A 64 24.29 -30.89 7.45
C THR A 64 23.63 -31.84 6.42
N THR A 65 22.48 -32.38 6.79
CA THR A 65 21.58 -33.17 5.95
C THR A 65 20.20 -32.52 5.91
N ASN A 66 19.31 -32.96 5.00
CA ASN A 66 17.93 -32.48 5.00
C ASN A 66 17.21 -32.74 6.34
N LEU A 67 17.52 -33.85 7.01
CA LEU A 67 16.93 -34.20 8.30
C LEU A 67 17.42 -33.28 9.42
N THR A 68 18.74 -33.07 9.52
CA THR A 68 19.32 -32.20 10.56
C THR A 68 18.90 -30.75 10.34
N ARG A 69 18.85 -30.30 9.06
CA ARG A 69 18.34 -28.98 8.69
C ARG A 69 16.89 -28.79 9.15
N SER A 70 16.00 -29.69 8.76
CA SER A 70 14.59 -29.63 9.14
C SER A 70 14.39 -29.65 10.65
N ALA A 71 15.17 -30.47 11.37
CA ALA A 71 15.09 -30.52 12.83
C ALA A 71 15.52 -29.20 13.50
N VAL A 72 16.56 -28.55 12.98
CA VAL A 72 17.04 -27.26 13.49
C VAL A 72 16.11 -26.12 13.09
N ASP A 73 15.65 -26.07 11.84
CA ASP A 73 14.68 -25.05 11.38
C ASP A 73 13.39 -25.10 12.20
N ALA A 74 12.94 -26.30 12.59
CA ALA A 74 11.80 -26.46 13.49
C ALA A 74 11.98 -25.75 14.86
N LYS A 75 13.22 -25.54 15.32
CA LYS A 75 13.50 -24.73 16.53
C LYS A 75 13.23 -23.25 16.29
N CYS A 76 13.62 -22.74 15.13
CA CYS A 76 13.31 -21.36 14.72
C CYS A 76 11.80 -21.19 14.50
N GLU A 77 11.17 -22.15 13.83
CA GLU A 77 9.76 -22.11 13.43
C GLU A 77 8.76 -22.30 14.59
N ALA A 78 9.25 -22.72 15.75
CA ALA A 78 8.49 -22.76 16.99
C ALA A 78 8.04 -21.35 17.43
N CYS A 79 8.82 -20.31 17.09
CA CYS A 79 8.51 -18.92 17.39
C CYS A 79 8.28 -18.06 16.15
N HIS A 80 8.97 -18.33 15.04
CA HIS A 80 8.87 -17.56 13.80
C HIS A 80 8.04 -18.29 12.76
N LYS A 81 7.07 -17.62 12.13
CA LYS A 81 6.41 -18.16 10.93
C LYS A 81 7.00 -17.47 9.72
N ALA A 82 7.57 -18.25 8.81
CA ALA A 82 8.16 -17.76 7.58
C ALA A 82 7.52 -18.48 6.39
N ALA A 83 7.08 -17.73 5.38
CA ALA A 83 6.72 -18.32 4.11
C ALA A 83 7.99 -18.59 3.27
N ALA A 84 7.81 -19.33 2.17
CA ALA A 84 8.77 -19.39 1.08
C ALA A 84 9.19 -17.95 0.66
N HIS A 85 10.46 -17.75 0.32
CA HIS A 85 10.92 -16.45 -0.15
C HIS A 85 10.37 -16.13 -1.55
N HIS A 86 10.19 -17.16 -2.39
CA HIS A 86 9.55 -17.07 -3.70
C HIS A 86 8.84 -18.38 -4.08
N SER A 87 7.78 -18.32 -4.90
CA SER A 87 7.04 -19.50 -5.39
C SER A 87 7.91 -20.42 -6.26
N LEU A 88 8.84 -19.85 -7.02
CA LEU A 88 9.75 -20.54 -7.92
C LEU A 88 11.07 -21.00 -7.27
N GLN A 89 11.22 -20.84 -5.94
CA GLN A 89 12.45 -21.25 -5.26
C GLN A 89 12.73 -22.76 -5.41
N LEU A 90 14.00 -23.13 -5.58
CA LEU A 90 14.46 -24.51 -5.49
C LEU A 90 14.68 -24.86 -4.02
N VAL A 91 13.71 -25.56 -3.41
CA VAL A 91 13.75 -25.92 -1.97
C VAL A 91 15.05 -26.63 -1.55
N ALA A 92 15.69 -27.38 -2.46
CA ALA A 92 16.96 -28.05 -2.17
C ALA A 92 18.17 -27.10 -2.05
N GLU A 93 18.08 -25.90 -2.63
CA GLU A 93 19.15 -24.88 -2.63
C GLU A 93 18.92 -23.80 -1.57
N VAL A 94 17.69 -23.68 -1.06
CA VAL A 94 17.38 -22.78 0.06
C VAL A 94 17.98 -23.38 1.33
N GLY A 95 18.96 -22.66 1.91
CA GLY A 95 19.57 -23.03 3.18
C GLY A 95 18.60 -22.93 4.37
N SER A 96 19.06 -23.43 5.51
CA SER A 96 18.47 -23.27 6.83
C SER A 96 18.22 -21.81 7.19
N CYS A 97 17.42 -21.58 8.23
CA CYS A 97 17.26 -20.24 8.82
C CYS A 97 18.63 -19.62 9.17
N GLY A 98 19.54 -20.45 9.68
CA GLY A 98 20.87 -20.05 10.13
C GLY A 98 21.89 -19.74 9.04
N SER A 99 21.66 -20.14 7.78
CA SER A 99 22.53 -19.74 6.66
C SER A 99 22.37 -18.28 6.29
N CYS A 100 21.19 -17.72 6.54
CA CYS A 100 20.87 -16.31 6.30
C CYS A 100 20.96 -15.49 7.60
N HIS A 101 20.35 -15.99 8.67
CA HIS A 101 20.19 -15.30 9.95
C HIS A 101 21.22 -15.77 10.99
N VAL A 102 22.36 -15.08 11.06
CA VAL A 102 23.47 -15.43 11.96
C VAL A 102 23.36 -14.67 13.28
N ASP A 103 23.05 -15.39 14.37
CA ASP A 103 22.71 -14.76 15.66
C ASP A 103 23.89 -14.37 16.56
N HIS A 104 24.91 -15.25 16.68
CA HIS A 104 26.07 -15.07 17.58
C HIS A 104 27.06 -13.98 17.10
N ARG A 105 26.54 -12.81 16.72
CA ARG A 105 27.30 -11.64 16.27
C ARG A 105 27.32 -10.52 17.33
N GLY A 106 26.83 -10.81 18.53
CA GLY A 106 26.79 -9.88 19.65
C GLY A 106 25.47 -9.12 19.76
N ARG A 107 25.27 -8.46 20.90
CA ARG A 107 24.01 -7.80 21.27
C ARG A 107 23.51 -6.76 20.27
N GLY A 108 24.41 -6.02 19.64
CA GLY A 108 24.07 -4.97 18.68
C GLY A 108 23.81 -5.47 17.25
N ALA A 109 23.91 -6.78 17.00
CA ALA A 109 23.69 -7.32 15.67
C ALA A 109 22.20 -7.30 15.30
N ASP A 110 21.91 -6.78 14.12
CA ASP A 110 20.62 -6.95 13.47
C ASP A 110 20.63 -8.26 12.67
N ILE A 111 19.95 -9.28 13.19
CA ILE A 111 19.89 -10.59 12.53
C ILE A 111 19.08 -10.56 11.24
N SER A 112 18.19 -9.57 11.07
CA SER A 112 17.38 -9.41 9.86
C SER A 112 18.18 -8.77 8.71
N ARG A 113 19.28 -8.09 9.03
CA ARG A 113 20.19 -7.51 8.04
C ARG A 113 21.17 -8.54 7.48
N VAL A 114 20.66 -9.36 6.56
CA VAL A 114 21.44 -10.36 5.82
C VAL A 114 22.34 -9.68 4.79
N ALA A 115 23.56 -10.19 4.60
CA ALA A 115 24.50 -9.65 3.63
C ALA A 115 24.13 -10.06 2.19
N ASP A 116 24.33 -9.16 1.22
CA ASP A 116 23.98 -9.37 -0.19
C ASP A 116 24.51 -10.66 -0.79
N ARG A 117 25.72 -11.07 -0.41
CA ARG A 117 26.34 -12.32 -0.89
C ARG A 117 25.45 -13.55 -0.68
N THR A 118 24.61 -13.54 0.36
CA THR A 118 23.65 -14.62 0.63
C THR A 118 22.56 -14.66 -0.44
N CYS A 119 22.12 -13.50 -0.93
CA CYS A 119 21.13 -13.38 -2.01
C CYS A 119 21.79 -13.66 -3.37
N THR A 120 22.93 -13.04 -3.65
CA THR A 120 23.59 -13.11 -4.96
C THR A 120 24.17 -14.48 -5.28
N ALA A 121 24.33 -15.36 -4.28
CA ALA A 121 24.70 -16.77 -4.48
C ALA A 121 23.78 -17.48 -5.49
N CYS A 122 22.50 -17.11 -5.51
CA CYS A 122 21.53 -17.59 -6.50
C CYS A 122 21.14 -16.49 -7.50
N HIS A 123 21.00 -15.25 -7.05
CA HIS A 123 20.47 -14.17 -7.88
C HIS A 123 21.43 -13.64 -8.95
N ALA A 124 22.73 -13.92 -8.84
CA ALA A 124 23.69 -13.58 -9.89
C ALA A 124 23.49 -14.42 -11.18
N ASP A 125 22.84 -15.58 -11.06
CA ASP A 125 22.42 -16.44 -12.17
C ASP A 125 21.08 -17.11 -11.83
N ILE A 126 20.03 -16.29 -11.70
CA ILE A 126 18.74 -16.79 -11.21
C ILE A 126 18.09 -17.80 -12.17
N ALA A 127 18.52 -17.84 -13.44
CA ALA A 127 18.06 -18.79 -14.42
C ALA A 127 18.39 -20.24 -14.03
N SER A 128 19.58 -20.46 -13.45
CA SER A 128 20.04 -21.76 -12.96
C SER A 128 19.47 -22.14 -11.59
N HIS A 129 19.05 -21.14 -10.80
CA HIS A 129 18.64 -21.30 -9.40
C HIS A 129 17.12 -21.16 -9.16
N ARG A 130 16.31 -21.40 -10.20
CA ARG A 130 14.84 -21.33 -10.09
C ARG A 130 14.15 -22.49 -10.79
N ARG A 131 12.96 -22.82 -10.29
CA ARG A 131 12.06 -23.73 -11.00
C ARG A 131 11.60 -23.09 -12.30
N GLN A 132 11.52 -23.89 -13.37
CA GLN A 132 10.85 -23.46 -14.58
C GLN A 132 9.33 -23.39 -14.30
N PRO A 133 8.68 -22.26 -14.60
CA PRO A 133 7.24 -22.14 -14.48
C PRO A 133 6.55 -23.13 -15.44
N PRO A 134 5.37 -23.66 -15.10
CA PRO A 134 4.60 -24.51 -16.01
C PRO A 134 4.27 -23.75 -17.30
N ALA A 135 4.31 -24.46 -18.43
CA ALA A 135 4.04 -23.89 -19.75
C ALA A 135 2.66 -23.18 -19.77
N GLY A 136 2.64 -21.88 -20.08
CA GLY A 136 1.43 -21.06 -20.13
C GLY A 136 1.12 -20.22 -18.88
N GLY A 137 1.98 -20.24 -17.85
CA GLY A 137 1.87 -19.32 -16.70
C GLY A 137 2.27 -17.88 -17.02
N ALA A 138 1.77 -16.89 -16.28
CA ALA A 138 2.10 -15.46 -16.47
C ALA A 138 3.59 -15.12 -16.19
N GLU A 139 4.34 -16.03 -15.57
CA GLU A 139 5.75 -15.89 -15.18
C GLU A 139 6.73 -16.63 -16.13
N THR A 140 6.28 -17.02 -17.34
CA THR A 140 7.04 -17.92 -18.23
C THR A 140 8.41 -17.42 -18.69
N THR A 141 8.68 -16.11 -18.64
CA THR A 141 9.92 -15.54 -19.19
C THR A 141 10.63 -14.71 -18.14
N LEU A 142 11.90 -15.06 -17.86
CA LEU A 142 12.79 -14.20 -17.08
C LEU A 142 13.12 -12.96 -17.91
N PRO A 143 12.85 -11.73 -17.42
CA PRO A 143 13.37 -10.53 -18.06
C PRO A 143 14.90 -10.60 -18.13
N ALA A 144 15.49 -10.19 -19.26
CA ALA A 144 16.94 -10.26 -19.47
C ALA A 144 17.72 -9.45 -18.41
N ASP A 145 17.16 -8.32 -17.98
CA ASP A 145 17.72 -7.45 -16.93
C ASP A 145 17.55 -8.01 -15.50
N ALA A 146 16.69 -9.01 -15.32
CA ALA A 146 16.53 -9.71 -14.04
C ALA A 146 17.32 -11.03 -13.98
N ALA A 147 18.09 -11.36 -15.02
CA ALA A 147 18.80 -12.63 -15.11
C ALA A 147 20.05 -12.69 -14.22
N SER A 148 20.70 -11.54 -14.00
CA SER A 148 21.89 -11.43 -13.16
C SER A 148 21.82 -10.18 -12.29
N ILE A 149 21.58 -10.40 -11.00
CA ILE A 149 21.51 -9.34 -9.98
C ILE A 149 22.64 -9.57 -8.98
N THR A 150 23.56 -8.62 -8.89
CA THR A 150 24.77 -8.77 -8.07
C THR A 150 24.98 -7.67 -7.04
N ARG A 151 24.36 -6.49 -7.23
CA ARG A 151 24.38 -5.37 -6.27
C ARG A 151 23.37 -4.30 -6.68
N PHE A 152 23.03 -3.40 -5.76
CA PHE A 152 22.19 -2.25 -6.05
C PHE A 152 22.99 -1.10 -6.69
N ASP A 153 22.95 -1.01 -8.02
CA ASP A 153 23.38 0.16 -8.79
C ASP A 153 22.68 0.23 -10.16
N ASN A 154 23.09 1.18 -11.00
CA ASN A 154 22.44 1.40 -12.30
C ASN A 154 22.73 0.30 -13.34
N GLU A 155 23.79 -0.49 -13.14
CA GLU A 155 24.32 -1.49 -14.08
C GLU A 155 23.94 -2.93 -13.72
N HIS A 156 23.88 -3.24 -12.42
CA HIS A 156 23.78 -4.59 -11.88
C HIS A 156 22.43 -4.89 -11.20
N HIS A 157 21.52 -3.92 -11.19
CA HIS A 157 20.15 -4.09 -10.72
C HIS A 157 19.15 -3.67 -11.80
N PRO A 158 18.06 -4.44 -12.02
CA PRO A 158 17.04 -4.12 -13.02
C PRO A 158 16.31 -2.81 -12.74
N ALA A 159 15.57 -2.32 -13.73
CA ALA A 159 14.62 -1.24 -13.53
C ALA A 159 13.45 -1.67 -12.65
N PHE A 160 12.80 -0.70 -12.03
CA PHE A 160 11.58 -0.96 -11.27
C PHE A 160 10.44 -1.26 -12.24
N ALA A 161 10.22 -2.55 -12.52
CA ALA A 161 9.23 -3.01 -13.49
C ALA A 161 7.81 -2.47 -13.21
N SER A 162 7.47 -2.21 -11.95
CA SER A 162 6.18 -1.65 -11.56
C SER A 162 5.99 -0.17 -11.93
N LEU A 163 7.06 0.54 -12.32
CA LEU A 163 7.00 1.93 -12.80
C LEU A 163 6.95 2.02 -14.33
N ALA A 164 7.05 0.90 -15.05
CA ALA A 164 7.09 0.89 -16.51
C ALA A 164 5.78 1.37 -17.15
N LYS A 165 4.65 1.22 -16.45
CA LYS A 165 3.33 1.62 -16.93
C LYS A 165 2.40 1.98 -15.77
N ASP A 166 1.66 3.08 -15.94
CA ASP A 166 0.56 3.46 -15.06
C ASP A 166 -0.68 2.55 -15.35
N PRO A 167 -1.17 1.73 -14.40
CA PRO A 167 -2.38 0.94 -14.58
C PRO A 167 -3.67 1.76 -14.34
N GLY A 168 -3.52 2.98 -13.84
CA GLY A 168 -4.56 3.94 -13.53
C GLY A 168 -5.35 4.36 -14.76
N ARG A 169 -6.64 4.55 -14.56
CA ARG A 169 -7.63 4.94 -15.58
C ARG A 169 -8.24 6.30 -15.28
N LEU A 170 -7.81 6.94 -14.19
CA LEU A 170 -8.23 8.29 -13.82
C LEU A 170 -7.66 9.31 -14.81
N LYS A 171 -8.54 10.10 -15.41
CA LYS A 171 -8.18 11.25 -16.24
C LYS A 171 -7.90 12.43 -15.31
N PHE A 172 -6.66 12.52 -14.85
CA PHE A 172 -6.17 13.60 -13.99
C PHE A 172 -4.87 14.18 -14.56
N SER A 173 -4.54 15.42 -14.18
CA SER A 173 -3.30 16.07 -14.59
C SER A 173 -2.81 17.03 -13.50
N HIS A 174 -1.68 16.72 -12.86
CA HIS A 174 -1.02 17.58 -11.89
C HIS A 174 -0.71 18.94 -12.50
N GLY A 175 -0.19 18.96 -13.73
CA GLY A 175 0.14 20.16 -14.48
C GLY A 175 -1.03 21.14 -14.68
N ARG A 176 -2.29 20.68 -14.60
CA ARG A 176 -3.48 21.57 -14.63
C ARG A 176 -3.93 22.04 -13.26
N HIS A 177 -3.76 21.19 -12.25
CA HIS A 177 -4.28 21.46 -10.91
C HIS A 177 -3.29 22.23 -10.03
N MET A 178 -2.02 22.31 -10.43
CA MET A 178 -0.97 23.04 -9.72
C MET A 178 -0.61 24.36 -10.43
N THR A 179 -1.51 24.95 -11.22
CA THR A 179 -1.33 26.32 -11.75
C THR A 179 -2.07 27.34 -10.90
N ALA A 180 -1.55 28.57 -10.88
CA ALA A 180 -2.12 29.63 -10.05
C ALA A 180 -3.50 30.00 -10.58
N GLY A 181 -4.50 29.94 -9.71
CA GLY A 181 -5.90 30.17 -10.06
C GLY A 181 -6.55 29.05 -10.87
N LEU A 182 -5.91 27.88 -10.97
CA LEU A 182 -6.41 26.70 -11.69
C LEU A 182 -6.75 27.00 -13.17
N VAL A 183 -6.02 27.93 -13.78
CA VAL A 183 -6.22 28.33 -15.18
C VAL A 183 -5.33 27.49 -16.10
N PHE A 184 -5.89 27.11 -17.26
CA PHE A 184 -5.19 26.29 -18.25
C PHE A 184 -5.60 26.64 -19.69
N GLY A 185 -4.63 26.74 -20.62
CA GLY A 185 -4.87 26.75 -22.07
C GLY A 185 -5.35 28.05 -22.71
N GLY A 186 -4.61 29.15 -22.57
CA GLY A 186 -4.95 30.46 -23.17
C GLY A 186 -5.98 31.24 -22.33
N PRO A 187 -6.55 32.36 -22.84
CA PRO A 187 -7.52 33.14 -22.08
C PRO A 187 -8.79 32.32 -21.82
N SER A 188 -8.90 31.77 -20.62
CA SER A 188 -10.13 31.18 -20.10
C SER A 188 -11.21 32.25 -20.03
N LYS A 189 -12.45 31.91 -20.40
CA LYS A 189 -13.61 32.78 -20.16
C LYS A 189 -14.01 32.82 -18.68
N ALA A 190 -13.57 31.85 -17.89
CA ALA A 190 -13.79 31.81 -16.45
C ALA A 190 -12.69 32.58 -15.73
N ALA A 191 -13.08 33.36 -14.71
CA ALA A 191 -12.15 34.05 -13.84
C ALA A 191 -11.21 33.04 -13.13
N PRO A 192 -9.94 33.40 -12.87
CA PRO A 192 -9.05 32.61 -12.03
C PRO A 192 -9.67 32.35 -10.66
N PHE A 193 -9.45 31.15 -10.12
CA PHE A 193 -10.01 30.73 -8.86
C PHE A 193 -9.24 31.36 -7.68
N THR A 194 -9.95 32.03 -6.77
CA THR A 194 -9.38 32.66 -5.56
C THR A 194 -9.79 31.92 -4.30
N TYR A 195 -9.03 32.06 -3.21
CA TYR A 195 -9.35 31.36 -1.95
C TYR A 195 -10.71 31.78 -1.38
N GLU A 196 -11.19 33.00 -1.64
CA GLU A 196 -12.52 33.49 -1.25
C GLU A 196 -13.68 32.72 -1.89
N MET A 197 -13.44 32.02 -3.02
CA MET A 197 -14.44 31.18 -3.69
C MET A 197 -14.63 29.83 -2.99
N LEU A 198 -13.68 29.41 -2.14
CA LEU A 198 -13.78 28.16 -1.37
C LEU A 198 -14.71 28.32 -0.17
N GLY A 199 -15.37 27.23 0.25
CA GLY A 199 -16.03 27.14 1.55
C GLY A 199 -15.04 27.34 2.70
N THR A 200 -15.53 27.71 3.89
CA THR A 200 -14.69 28.01 5.06
C THR A 200 -13.74 26.88 5.42
N ASP A 201 -14.24 25.65 5.40
CA ASP A 201 -13.51 24.47 5.84
C ASP A 201 -12.42 24.11 4.82
N ASP A 202 -12.76 24.09 3.52
CA ASP A 202 -11.80 23.86 2.44
C ASP A 202 -10.73 24.95 2.37
N ARG A 203 -11.12 26.22 2.56
CA ARG A 203 -10.17 27.33 2.61
C ARG A 203 -9.17 27.15 3.74
N SER A 204 -9.62 26.73 4.93
CA SER A 204 -8.72 26.51 6.08
C SER A 204 -7.68 25.41 5.84
N ARG A 205 -8.00 24.43 4.98
CA ARG A 205 -7.14 23.31 4.65
C ARG A 205 -6.20 23.61 3.48
N LEU A 206 -6.69 24.32 2.46
CA LEU A 206 -5.98 24.52 1.19
C LEU A 206 -5.20 25.83 1.15
N MET A 207 -5.55 26.83 1.96
CA MET A 207 -4.89 28.14 1.95
C MET A 207 -3.62 28.13 2.80
N PRO A 208 -2.46 28.46 2.21
CA PRO A 208 -1.23 28.68 2.98
C PRO A 208 -1.39 29.77 4.04
N GLY A 209 -0.68 29.66 5.16
CA GLY A 209 -0.82 30.58 6.29
C GLY A 209 -0.42 32.04 5.99
N ASP A 210 0.37 32.27 4.95
CA ASP A 210 0.80 33.58 4.46
C ASP A 210 -0.09 34.14 3.34
N ALA A 211 -1.02 33.35 2.81
CA ALA A 211 -1.94 33.76 1.76
C ALA A 211 -3.18 34.48 2.31
N ARG A 212 -3.80 35.32 1.46
CA ARG A 212 -5.04 36.06 1.73
C ARG A 212 -6.19 35.48 0.93
N ALA A 213 -7.42 35.73 1.39
CA ALA A 213 -8.63 35.22 0.73
C ALA A 213 -8.74 35.65 -0.75
N GLY A 214 -8.30 36.87 -1.10
CA GLY A 214 -8.31 37.35 -2.48
C GLY A 214 -7.19 36.80 -3.37
N ASP A 215 -6.23 36.06 -2.81
CA ASP A 215 -5.14 35.49 -3.57
C ASP A 215 -5.61 34.28 -4.39
N LEU A 216 -4.87 33.98 -5.46
CA LEU A 216 -5.15 32.86 -6.35
C LEU A 216 -4.91 31.53 -5.64
N VAL A 217 -5.83 30.58 -5.82
CA VAL A 217 -5.62 29.20 -5.37
C VAL A 217 -4.44 28.60 -6.11
N GLN A 218 -3.47 28.08 -5.37
CA GLN A 218 -2.30 27.39 -5.91
C GLN A 218 -2.12 26.11 -5.11
N LEU A 219 -2.53 24.98 -5.70
CA LEU A 219 -2.39 23.69 -5.04
C LEU A 219 -0.93 23.25 -5.04
N SER A 220 -0.56 22.49 -4.02
CA SER A 220 0.74 21.83 -3.90
C SER A 220 0.55 20.31 -3.71
N CYS A 221 1.65 19.55 -3.68
CA CYS A 221 1.55 18.10 -3.46
C CYS A 221 0.78 17.76 -2.17
N ASN A 222 0.92 18.54 -1.10
CA ASN A 222 0.23 18.31 0.18
C ASN A 222 -1.27 18.63 0.16
N SER A 223 -1.77 19.29 -0.90
CA SER A 223 -3.21 19.56 -1.06
C SER A 223 -4.00 18.29 -1.35
N CYS A 224 -3.32 17.25 -1.85
CA CYS A 224 -3.89 15.94 -2.16
C CYS A 224 -3.16 14.76 -1.49
N HIS A 225 -1.83 14.81 -1.39
CA HIS A 225 -1.01 13.75 -0.80
C HIS A 225 -0.77 13.99 0.69
N GLU A 226 -1.77 13.66 1.49
CA GLU A 226 -1.71 13.74 2.95
C GLU A 226 -1.08 12.47 3.55
N PHE A 227 -0.45 12.57 4.71
CA PHE A 227 0.19 11.42 5.39
C PHE A 227 -0.46 11.19 6.77
N ALA A 228 -0.58 9.94 7.21
CA ALA A 228 -1.29 9.56 8.44
C ALA A 228 -0.87 10.28 9.75
N SER A 229 0.27 10.98 9.80
CA SER A 229 0.56 11.92 10.90
C SER A 229 -0.38 13.14 10.95
N SER A 230 -1.31 13.26 9.99
CA SER A 230 -2.29 14.35 9.85
C SER A 230 -3.77 13.92 9.80
N ALA A 231 -4.08 12.61 9.80
CA ALA A 231 -5.46 12.12 9.69
C ALA A 231 -6.03 11.67 11.04
N ALA A 232 -7.27 12.07 11.33
CA ALA A 232 -8.00 11.64 12.53
C ALA A 232 -8.24 10.12 12.50
N ARG A 233 -8.27 9.49 13.69
CA ARG A 233 -8.39 8.02 13.87
C ARG A 233 -9.62 7.38 13.22
N ASP A 234 -10.67 8.16 12.94
CA ASP A 234 -11.89 7.65 12.30
C ASP A 234 -11.78 7.51 10.76
N GLU A 235 -10.79 8.14 10.12
CA GLU A 235 -10.61 8.05 8.65
C GLU A 235 -9.80 6.82 8.21
N THR A 236 -9.25 6.05 9.16
CA THR A 236 -8.47 4.83 8.89
C THR A 236 -9.34 3.69 8.29
N ARG A 237 -10.67 3.81 8.31
CA ARG A 237 -11.59 2.83 7.70
C ARG A 237 -11.49 2.74 6.17
N LEU A 238 -10.84 3.71 5.52
CA LEU A 238 -10.64 3.74 4.07
C LEU A 238 -9.23 3.31 3.65
N THR A 239 -8.36 2.95 4.59
CA THR A 239 -6.99 2.53 4.27
C THR A 239 -6.94 1.03 3.97
N THR A 240 -6.24 0.66 2.90
CA THR A 240 -6.02 -0.75 2.58
C THR A 240 -5.17 -1.42 3.65
N THR A 241 -5.25 -2.74 3.76
CA THR A 241 -4.47 -3.53 4.72
C THR A 241 -2.97 -3.24 4.64
N VAL A 242 -2.47 -2.92 3.44
CA VAL A 242 -1.08 -2.52 3.21
C VAL A 242 -0.77 -1.20 3.93
N LEU A 243 -1.58 -0.17 3.73
CA LEU A 243 -1.38 1.13 4.39
C LEU A 243 -1.57 1.03 5.90
N ALA A 244 -2.55 0.26 6.37
CA ALA A 244 -2.82 0.05 7.79
C ALA A 244 -1.68 -0.71 8.50
N SER A 245 -0.99 -1.60 7.78
CA SER A 245 0.16 -2.35 8.30
C SER A 245 1.50 -1.67 8.06
N SER A 246 1.53 -0.52 7.38
CA SER A 246 2.77 0.22 7.13
C SER A 246 3.10 1.18 8.28
N PRO A 247 4.39 1.54 8.49
CA PRO A 247 4.74 2.60 9.43
C PRO A 247 4.02 3.91 9.10
N ALA A 248 3.53 4.62 10.13
CA ALA A 248 2.82 5.87 9.95
C ALA A 248 3.67 6.89 9.16
N GLY A 249 3.10 7.45 8.10
CA GLY A 249 3.77 8.40 7.22
C GLY A 249 4.71 7.77 6.18
N ALA A 250 4.80 6.45 6.08
CA ALA A 250 5.57 5.79 5.03
C ALA A 250 4.99 6.04 3.63
N TYR A 251 3.66 6.03 3.53
CA TYR A 251 2.91 6.25 2.30
C TYR A 251 1.87 7.36 2.50
N PRO A 252 1.54 8.12 1.43
CA PRO A 252 0.42 9.03 1.47
C PRO A 252 -0.90 8.25 1.60
N LEU A 253 -1.91 8.90 2.14
CA LEU A 253 -3.27 8.40 2.22
C LEU A 253 -3.92 8.42 0.81
N PRO A 254 -4.94 7.57 0.58
CA PRO A 254 -5.65 7.58 -0.69
C PRO A 254 -6.34 8.91 -0.97
N VAL A 255 -6.26 9.36 -2.22
CA VAL A 255 -6.98 10.55 -2.69
C VAL A 255 -8.44 10.20 -2.93
N THR A 256 -9.35 10.79 -2.15
CA THR A 256 -10.81 10.66 -2.30
C THR A 256 -11.45 11.93 -2.88
N PHE A 257 -12.59 11.78 -3.56
CA PHE A 257 -13.31 12.90 -4.18
C PHE A 257 -13.84 13.89 -3.13
N GLU A 258 -14.46 13.37 -2.07
CA GLU A 258 -15.07 14.14 -0.98
C GLU A 258 -14.06 15.03 -0.27
N ARG A 259 -12.82 14.57 -0.15
CA ARG A 259 -11.78 15.32 0.56
C ARG A 259 -11.00 16.25 -0.37
N HIS A 260 -10.65 15.79 -1.57
CA HIS A 260 -9.65 16.50 -2.39
C HIS A 260 -10.24 17.18 -3.62
N CYS A 261 -11.45 16.82 -4.05
CA CYS A 261 -12.03 17.34 -5.29
C CYS A 261 -13.26 18.22 -5.08
N VAL A 262 -14.09 17.94 -4.06
CA VAL A 262 -15.42 18.58 -3.90
C VAL A 262 -15.37 20.09 -3.68
N ALA A 263 -14.23 20.60 -3.19
CA ALA A 263 -13.97 22.02 -2.97
C ALA A 263 -14.07 22.85 -4.26
N CYS A 264 -13.69 22.25 -5.41
CA CYS A 264 -13.68 22.89 -6.72
C CYS A 264 -14.62 22.21 -7.73
N HIS A 265 -14.93 20.92 -7.54
CA HIS A 265 -15.73 20.12 -8.47
C HIS A 265 -17.05 19.66 -7.85
N ALA A 266 -18.13 19.80 -8.61
CA ALA A 266 -19.42 19.22 -8.28
C ALA A 266 -19.76 18.05 -9.22
N LEU A 267 -20.65 17.17 -8.78
CA LEU A 267 -21.21 16.06 -9.57
C LEU A 267 -22.71 16.28 -9.82
N PRO A 268 -23.10 17.32 -10.58
CA PRO A 268 -24.50 17.55 -10.88
C PRO A 268 -25.04 16.45 -11.81
N TYR A 269 -26.31 16.10 -11.67
CA TYR A 269 -27.01 15.20 -12.59
C TYR A 269 -28.11 15.90 -13.41
N ASP A 270 -28.38 17.16 -13.11
CA ASP A 270 -29.35 18.00 -13.81
C ASP A 270 -28.65 19.25 -14.38
N PRO A 271 -28.68 19.50 -15.70
CA PRO A 271 -28.11 20.69 -16.29
C PRO A 271 -28.90 21.97 -15.98
N ALA A 272 -30.20 21.87 -15.67
CA ALA A 272 -31.04 23.01 -15.33
C ALA A 272 -30.87 23.42 -13.85
N ASP A 273 -30.54 22.46 -12.99
CA ASP A 273 -30.29 22.70 -11.57
C ASP A 273 -28.94 22.09 -11.10
N PRO A 274 -27.85 22.87 -11.13
CA PRO A 274 -26.53 22.43 -10.66
C PRO A 274 -26.45 22.14 -9.14
N ALA A 275 -27.47 22.49 -8.36
CA ALA A 275 -27.54 22.14 -6.94
C ALA A 275 -27.88 20.66 -6.73
N LYS A 276 -28.55 20.01 -7.70
CA LYS A 276 -28.85 18.58 -7.68
C LYS A 276 -27.62 17.75 -7.98
N ARG A 277 -27.04 17.16 -6.94
CA ARG A 277 -25.75 16.46 -6.98
C ARG A 277 -25.86 15.00 -6.54
N LEU A 278 -25.01 14.16 -7.13
CA LEU A 278 -24.78 12.79 -6.69
C LEU A 278 -23.56 12.71 -5.76
N PRO A 279 -23.62 11.91 -4.68
CA PRO A 279 -22.42 11.41 -4.01
C PRO A 279 -21.52 10.67 -4.98
N HIS A 280 -20.20 10.72 -4.75
CA HIS A 280 -19.26 9.91 -5.50
C HIS A 280 -19.35 8.43 -5.07
N GLY A 281 -18.86 7.52 -5.92
CA GLY A 281 -18.81 6.09 -5.59
C GLY A 281 -20.14 5.32 -5.63
N LEU A 282 -21.24 5.93 -6.07
CA LEU A 282 -22.52 5.23 -6.22
C LEU A 282 -22.48 4.15 -7.31
N THR A 283 -23.21 3.06 -7.08
CA THR A 283 -23.45 2.02 -8.10
C THR A 283 -24.42 2.55 -9.18
N PRO A 284 -24.45 1.94 -10.38
CA PRO A 284 -25.43 2.26 -11.43
C PRO A 284 -26.88 2.31 -10.92
N GLU A 285 -27.27 1.32 -10.12
CA GLU A 285 -28.61 1.20 -9.53
C GLU A 285 -28.90 2.39 -8.60
N ALA A 286 -27.97 2.69 -7.69
CA ALA A 286 -28.13 3.76 -6.72
C ALA A 286 -28.17 5.15 -7.39
N MET A 287 -27.39 5.35 -8.46
CA MET A 287 -27.47 6.58 -9.26
C MET A 287 -28.84 6.74 -9.92
N GLN A 288 -29.32 5.69 -10.60
CA GLN A 288 -30.62 5.75 -11.29
C GLN A 288 -31.77 5.92 -10.29
N GLN A 289 -31.77 5.18 -9.18
CA GLN A 289 -32.78 5.31 -8.12
C GLN A 289 -32.85 6.74 -7.58
N ARG A 290 -31.70 7.39 -7.35
CA ARG A 290 -31.66 8.76 -6.84
C ARG A 290 -32.19 9.78 -7.84
N ILE A 291 -31.82 9.63 -9.12
CA ILE A 291 -32.34 10.49 -10.20
C ILE A 291 -33.85 10.32 -10.34
N VAL A 292 -34.34 9.07 -10.38
CA VAL A 292 -35.78 8.77 -10.46
C VAL A 292 -36.54 9.32 -9.26
N ALA A 293 -36.02 9.15 -8.05
CA ALA A 293 -36.65 9.66 -6.83
C ALA A 293 -36.82 11.19 -6.88
N SER A 294 -35.76 11.93 -7.23
CA SER A 294 -35.81 13.39 -7.42
C SER A 294 -36.89 13.80 -8.44
N MET A 295 -36.95 13.10 -9.58
CA MET A 295 -37.90 13.41 -10.65
C MET A 295 -39.35 13.12 -10.24
N LEU A 296 -39.57 12.06 -9.45
CA LEU A 296 -40.89 11.73 -8.92
C LEU A 296 -41.36 12.73 -7.87
N GLU A 297 -40.45 13.17 -6.97
CA GLU A 297 -40.72 14.22 -6.00
C GLU A 297 -41.14 15.53 -6.68
N GLU A 298 -40.39 15.96 -7.70
CA GLU A 298 -40.72 17.15 -8.51
C GLU A 298 -42.04 17.00 -9.27
N SER A 299 -42.32 15.79 -9.79
CA SER A 299 -43.58 15.51 -10.48
C SER A 299 -44.78 15.52 -9.52
N ALA A 300 -44.55 15.23 -8.25
CA ALA A 300 -45.56 15.22 -7.19
C ALA A 300 -45.78 16.61 -6.58
N GLU A 301 -44.78 17.48 -6.63
CA GLU A 301 -44.82 18.82 -6.03
C GLU A 301 -46.00 19.65 -6.58
N GLY A 302 -46.79 20.22 -5.68
CA GLY A 302 -47.98 21.02 -6.02
C GLY A 302 -49.24 20.24 -6.46
N ARG A 303 -49.23 18.90 -6.42
CA ARG A 303 -50.40 18.07 -6.76
C ARG A 303 -51.13 17.56 -5.51
N THR A 304 -52.27 18.17 -5.17
CA THR A 304 -53.14 17.77 -4.04
C THR A 304 -53.71 16.35 -4.13
N ALA A 305 -53.66 15.71 -5.31
CA ALA A 305 -54.16 14.36 -5.54
C ALA A 305 -53.32 13.27 -4.87
N ILE A 306 -52.06 13.57 -4.48
CA ILE A 306 -51.15 12.63 -3.81
C ILE A 306 -51.33 12.70 -2.28
N ASP A 307 -51.75 13.84 -1.75
CA ASP A 307 -52.02 14.08 -0.32
C ASP A 307 -53.44 13.68 0.13
N ALA A 308 -54.30 13.27 -0.81
CA ALA A 308 -55.65 12.82 -0.49
C ALA A 308 -55.61 11.53 0.35
N PRO A 309 -56.30 11.45 1.50
CA PRO A 309 -56.31 10.24 2.32
C PRO A 309 -56.75 9.05 1.48
N LEU A 310 -55.92 8.00 1.45
CA LEU A 310 -56.33 6.74 0.84
C LEU A 310 -57.65 6.31 1.48
N PRO A 311 -58.68 5.98 0.69
CA PRO A 311 -59.96 5.54 1.24
C PRO A 311 -59.73 4.34 2.17
N PRO A 312 -60.46 4.25 3.30
CA PRO A 312 -60.24 3.21 4.30
C PRO A 312 -60.31 1.83 3.65
N ARG A 313 -59.19 1.09 3.70
CA ARG A 313 -59.04 -0.23 3.09
C ARG A 313 -59.80 -1.29 3.89
N GLY A 314 -60.76 -1.95 3.27
CA GLY A 314 -61.22 -3.27 3.68
C GLY A 314 -60.31 -4.35 3.08
N LEU A 315 -59.79 -5.27 3.90
CA LEU A 315 -59.17 -6.51 3.41
C LEU A 315 -60.28 -7.51 3.00
N PRO A 316 -60.11 -8.40 2.00
CA PRO A 316 -58.95 -8.60 1.13
C PRO A 316 -59.31 -8.52 -0.37
N ALA A 317 -58.74 -7.57 -1.10
CA ALA A 317 -58.50 -7.71 -2.53
C ALA A 317 -57.36 -6.79 -2.92
N ASN A 318 -56.27 -7.34 -3.43
CA ASN A 318 -55.16 -6.57 -4.00
C ASN A 318 -55.72 -5.55 -5.00
N PRO A 319 -55.70 -4.24 -4.72
CA PRO A 319 -56.13 -3.27 -5.71
C PRO A 319 -55.09 -3.30 -6.83
N ARG A 320 -55.55 -3.32 -8.09
CA ARG A 320 -54.69 -2.96 -9.21
C ARG A 320 -54.20 -1.54 -8.93
N VAL A 321 -52.89 -1.38 -8.77
CA VAL A 321 -52.27 -0.06 -8.75
C VAL A 321 -52.69 0.63 -10.04
N SER A 322 -53.44 1.74 -9.96
CA SER A 322 -53.73 2.53 -11.15
C SER A 322 -52.39 2.93 -11.76
N PRO A 323 -52.13 2.61 -13.03
CA PRO A 323 -50.89 3.02 -13.67
C PRO A 323 -50.73 4.53 -13.53
N LEU A 324 -49.51 5.02 -13.30
CA LEU A 324 -49.19 6.43 -13.55
C LEU A 324 -49.80 6.83 -14.90
N PRO A 325 -50.46 8.01 -15.01
CA PRO A 325 -50.91 8.52 -16.30
C PRO A 325 -49.77 8.40 -17.32
N GLU A 326 -50.07 7.87 -18.52
CA GLU A 326 -49.05 7.58 -19.55
C GLU A 326 -48.09 8.76 -19.77
N THR A 327 -48.64 9.98 -19.68
CA THR A 327 -47.90 11.24 -19.78
C THR A 327 -46.82 11.41 -18.71
N ILE A 328 -47.09 11.06 -17.45
CA ILE A 328 -46.10 11.17 -16.36
C ILE A 328 -45.02 10.09 -16.55
N ARG A 329 -45.40 8.88 -16.95
CA ARG A 329 -44.44 7.80 -17.21
C ARG A 329 -43.47 8.19 -18.33
N THR A 330 -43.98 8.64 -19.47
CA THR A 330 -43.15 9.10 -20.59
C THR A 330 -42.25 10.28 -20.19
N GLN A 331 -42.78 11.26 -19.45
CA GLN A 331 -42.01 12.42 -18.97
C GLN A 331 -40.87 12.03 -18.03
N VAL A 332 -41.09 11.09 -17.12
CA VAL A 332 -40.06 10.58 -16.20
C VAL A 332 -38.99 9.81 -16.98
N HIS A 333 -39.35 8.93 -17.92
CA HIS A 333 -38.37 8.21 -18.73
C HIS A 333 -37.48 9.16 -19.56
N GLU A 334 -38.06 10.13 -20.26
CA GLU A 334 -37.29 11.10 -21.05
C GLU A 334 -36.33 11.94 -20.19
N HIS A 335 -36.74 12.33 -18.98
CA HIS A 335 -35.87 13.04 -18.06
C HIS A 335 -34.74 12.16 -17.53
N VAL A 336 -35.04 10.92 -17.19
CA VAL A 336 -34.04 9.95 -16.72
C VAL A 336 -32.99 9.70 -17.80
N ASP A 337 -33.38 9.58 -19.06
CA ASP A 337 -32.44 9.43 -20.19
C ASP A 337 -31.55 10.66 -20.39
N LYS A 338 -32.12 11.86 -20.30
CA LYS A 338 -31.35 13.12 -20.36
C LYS A 338 -30.38 13.24 -19.20
N ALA A 339 -30.84 12.97 -17.98
CA ALA A 339 -30.03 12.97 -16.77
C ALA A 339 -28.92 11.92 -16.86
N ARG A 340 -29.20 10.72 -17.40
CA ARG A 340 -28.21 9.68 -17.68
C ARG A 340 -27.11 10.21 -18.59
N GLY A 341 -27.47 10.78 -19.75
CA GLY A 341 -26.51 11.31 -20.71
C GLY A 341 -25.63 12.42 -20.14
N PHE A 342 -26.24 13.35 -19.40
CA PHE A 342 -25.53 14.44 -18.74
C PHE A 342 -24.59 13.92 -17.64
N THR A 343 -25.09 13.07 -16.73
CA THR A 343 -24.31 12.48 -15.63
C THR A 343 -23.16 11.65 -16.18
N ARG A 344 -23.38 10.85 -17.24
CA ARG A 344 -22.32 10.12 -17.96
C ARG A 344 -21.21 11.07 -18.45
N GLY A 345 -21.58 12.22 -18.98
CA GLY A 345 -20.65 13.28 -19.39
C GLY A 345 -19.88 13.91 -18.22
N VAL A 346 -20.55 14.19 -17.10
CA VAL A 346 -19.93 14.73 -15.88
C VAL A 346 -18.90 13.74 -15.33
N CYS A 347 -19.28 12.48 -15.10
CA CYS A 347 -18.37 11.44 -14.65
C CYS A 347 -17.24 11.18 -15.66
N GLY A 348 -17.56 11.26 -16.96
CA GLY A 348 -16.63 11.03 -18.07
C GLY A 348 -15.47 12.02 -18.18
N LYS A 349 -15.54 13.18 -17.49
CA LYS A 349 -14.43 14.13 -17.39
C LYS A 349 -13.23 13.56 -16.64
N CYS A 350 -13.48 12.74 -15.61
CA CYS A 350 -12.44 12.14 -14.76
C CYS A 350 -12.33 10.63 -14.97
N HIS A 351 -13.43 9.97 -15.30
CA HIS A 351 -13.50 8.52 -15.42
C HIS A 351 -13.70 8.06 -16.86
N GLU A 352 -13.46 6.77 -17.08
CA GLU A 352 -14.11 6.07 -18.17
C GLU A 352 -15.52 5.69 -17.73
N ALA A 353 -16.52 6.01 -18.55
CA ALA A 353 -17.89 5.56 -18.37
C ALA A 353 -18.19 4.49 -19.43
N ILE A 354 -18.55 3.29 -18.98
CA ILE A 354 -18.84 2.16 -19.87
C ILE A 354 -20.30 1.76 -19.73
N ASP A 355 -20.94 1.41 -20.83
CA ASP A 355 -22.32 0.90 -20.76
C ASP A 355 -22.32 -0.53 -20.18
N ALA A 356 -23.35 -0.83 -19.39
CA ALA A 356 -23.54 -2.09 -18.70
C ALA A 356 -25.05 -2.43 -18.63
N PRO A 357 -25.40 -3.72 -18.72
CA PRO A 357 -26.77 -4.16 -18.50
C PRO A 357 -27.16 -3.96 -17.03
N LEU A 358 -28.34 -3.42 -16.81
CA LEU A 358 -28.96 -3.20 -15.52
C LEU A 358 -30.28 -3.97 -15.47
N PRO A 359 -30.40 -5.04 -14.66
CA PRO A 359 -31.67 -5.72 -14.50
C PRO A 359 -32.68 -4.77 -13.87
N VAL A 360 -33.87 -4.62 -14.47
CA VAL A 360 -34.92 -3.73 -13.93
C VAL A 360 -35.34 -4.15 -12.51
N ALA A 361 -35.27 -5.45 -12.20
CA ALA A 361 -35.47 -5.97 -10.83
C ALA A 361 -34.52 -5.36 -9.79
N SER A 362 -33.28 -5.01 -10.17
CA SER A 362 -32.29 -4.38 -9.28
C SER A 362 -32.64 -2.95 -8.90
N LEU A 363 -33.51 -2.28 -9.66
CA LEU A 363 -34.00 -0.94 -9.33
C LEU A 363 -35.10 -0.96 -8.26
N LEU A 364 -35.83 -2.07 -8.15
CA LEU A 364 -36.97 -2.22 -7.25
C LEU A 364 -36.60 -2.81 -5.88
N ARG A 365 -35.38 -3.34 -5.71
CA ARG A 365 -34.93 -3.99 -4.47
C ARG A 365 -33.50 -3.60 -4.10
N GLY A 366 -33.26 -3.41 -2.80
CA GLY A 366 -31.92 -3.22 -2.25
C GLY A 366 -31.10 -4.50 -2.37
N ALA A 367 -30.07 -4.46 -3.21
CA ALA A 367 -28.83 -5.26 -3.31
C ALA A 367 -28.76 -6.79 -3.07
N ASP A 368 -29.69 -7.50 -2.42
CA ASP A 368 -29.37 -8.79 -1.76
C ASP A 368 -30.15 -10.04 -2.19
N ASP A 369 -30.90 -10.05 -3.30
CA ASP A 369 -31.61 -11.28 -3.74
C ASP A 369 -31.55 -11.50 -5.26
N SER A 370 -30.72 -12.46 -5.69
CA SER A 370 -30.39 -12.76 -7.08
C SER A 370 -31.31 -13.81 -7.75
N THR A 371 -32.46 -14.12 -7.15
CA THR A 371 -33.25 -15.31 -7.54
C THR A 371 -34.45 -15.05 -8.46
N LEU A 372 -34.56 -13.88 -9.10
CA LEU A 372 -35.66 -13.61 -10.04
C LEU A 372 -35.16 -13.16 -11.42
N ALA A 373 -35.44 -14.00 -12.43
CA ALA A 373 -35.38 -13.63 -13.83
C ALA A 373 -36.58 -12.73 -14.16
N SER A 374 -36.38 -11.41 -14.19
CA SER A 374 -37.23 -10.52 -14.98
C SER A 374 -36.51 -10.26 -16.30
N GLY A 375 -37.13 -10.63 -17.42
CA GLY A 375 -36.55 -10.54 -18.77
C GLY A 375 -36.22 -9.13 -19.27
N ASP A 376 -36.54 -8.08 -18.50
CA ASP A 376 -36.28 -6.70 -18.86
C ASP A 376 -34.93 -6.23 -18.30
N VAL A 377 -33.99 -5.99 -19.22
CA VAL A 377 -32.66 -5.46 -18.95
C VAL A 377 -32.57 -4.09 -19.60
N GLU A 378 -32.34 -3.05 -18.81
CA GLU A 378 -32.05 -1.71 -19.31
C GLU A 378 -30.53 -1.56 -19.52
N THR A 379 -30.09 -0.70 -20.43
CA THR A 379 -28.67 -0.35 -20.54
C THR A 379 -28.42 0.94 -19.78
N TRP A 380 -27.54 0.89 -18.77
CA TRP A 380 -27.08 2.07 -18.03
C TRP A 380 -25.57 2.22 -18.15
N PHE A 381 -24.98 3.31 -17.65
CA PHE A 381 -23.52 3.44 -17.59
C PHE A 381 -22.98 3.11 -16.19
N ARG A 382 -21.79 2.52 -16.13
CA ARG A 382 -21.03 2.35 -14.88
C ARG A 382 -19.66 2.99 -14.98
N VAL A 383 -19.12 3.33 -13.83
CA VAL A 383 -17.76 3.85 -13.66
C VAL A 383 -16.90 2.73 -13.08
N PRO A 384 -15.96 2.15 -13.84
CA PRO A 384 -15.03 1.16 -13.31
C PRO A 384 -14.09 1.77 -12.27
N PRO A 385 -13.50 0.95 -11.37
CA PRO A 385 -12.46 1.42 -10.48
C PRO A 385 -11.30 2.07 -11.24
N VAL A 386 -10.72 3.13 -10.65
CA VAL A 386 -9.62 3.88 -11.27
C VAL A 386 -8.32 3.09 -11.37
N GLY A 387 -8.14 2.04 -10.58
CA GLY A 387 -6.96 1.17 -10.66
C GLY A 387 -5.63 1.81 -10.26
N VAL A 388 -5.65 2.98 -9.60
CA VAL A 388 -4.45 3.62 -9.05
C VAL A 388 -3.94 2.79 -7.87
N PRO A 389 -2.69 2.28 -7.89
CA PRO A 389 -2.15 1.51 -6.77
C PRO A 389 -1.89 2.39 -5.54
N ASP A 390 -2.16 1.89 -4.34
CA ASP A 390 -1.75 2.57 -3.10
C ASP A 390 -0.22 2.63 -2.97
N VAL A 391 0.45 1.59 -3.48
CA VAL A 391 1.91 1.49 -3.45
C VAL A 391 2.42 1.04 -4.82
N TRP A 392 3.25 1.90 -5.41
CA TRP A 392 3.81 1.71 -6.75
C TRP A 392 5.00 0.75 -6.78
N LEU A 393 5.88 0.81 -5.78
CA LEU A 393 7.06 -0.05 -5.67
C LEU A 393 6.70 -1.43 -5.07
N ARG A 394 5.99 -2.27 -5.83
CA ARG A 394 5.41 -3.53 -5.34
C ARG A 394 6.39 -4.54 -4.73
N LYS A 395 7.68 -4.42 -5.04
CA LYS A 395 8.74 -5.33 -4.58
C LYS A 395 9.80 -4.63 -3.73
N ALA A 396 9.68 -3.32 -3.48
CA ALA A 396 10.65 -2.55 -2.71
C ALA A 396 9.96 -1.70 -1.63
N ARG A 397 10.53 -1.67 -0.43
CA ARG A 397 10.12 -0.78 0.65
C ARG A 397 10.63 0.62 0.33
N PHE A 398 9.73 1.59 0.33
CA PHE A 398 10.10 3.00 0.40
C PHE A 398 9.28 3.65 1.50
N ASN A 399 9.90 4.52 2.28
CA ASN A 399 9.28 5.22 3.40
C ASN A 399 9.60 6.70 3.29
N HIS A 400 8.57 7.54 3.20
CA HIS A 400 8.75 8.99 3.10
C HIS A 400 9.32 9.62 4.38
N VAL A 401 9.15 9.01 5.57
CA VAL A 401 9.60 9.56 6.86
C VAL A 401 11.11 9.85 6.89
N PRO A 402 12.02 8.89 6.59
CA PRO A 402 13.45 9.18 6.51
C PRO A 402 13.82 10.12 5.36
N HIS A 403 12.95 10.29 4.37
CA HIS A 403 13.18 11.13 3.18
C HIS A 403 12.55 12.53 3.25
N ARG A 404 11.97 12.94 4.40
CA ARG A 404 11.31 14.26 4.55
C ARG A 404 12.23 15.46 4.31
N GLY A 405 13.54 15.28 4.43
CA GLY A 405 14.53 16.31 4.12
C GLY A 405 14.89 16.43 2.63
N VAL A 406 14.32 15.58 1.77
CA VAL A 406 14.54 15.57 0.33
C VAL A 406 13.38 16.30 -0.36
N ASP A 407 13.70 17.16 -1.33
CA ASP A 407 12.68 17.81 -2.15
C ASP A 407 11.91 16.76 -2.97
N CYS A 408 10.57 16.84 -2.98
CA CYS A 408 9.71 15.91 -3.73
C CYS A 408 10.11 15.80 -5.21
N ARG A 409 10.64 16.86 -5.82
CA ARG A 409 11.15 16.87 -7.21
C ARG A 409 12.22 15.81 -7.46
N GLY A 410 13.03 15.48 -6.45
CA GLY A 410 14.08 14.46 -6.57
C GLY A 410 13.54 13.09 -7.01
N CYS A 411 12.28 12.78 -6.68
CA CYS A 411 11.62 11.54 -7.08
C CYS A 411 10.35 11.77 -7.93
N HIS A 412 9.76 12.97 -7.95
CA HIS A 412 8.49 13.24 -8.60
C HIS A 412 8.57 14.40 -9.60
N GLU A 413 9.72 14.63 -10.24
CA GLU A 413 9.90 15.74 -11.21
C GLU A 413 8.81 15.75 -12.29
N GLY A 414 8.41 14.57 -12.79
CA GLY A 414 7.34 14.44 -13.78
C GLY A 414 5.95 14.91 -13.32
N ALA A 415 5.71 15.03 -12.01
CA ALA A 415 4.45 15.54 -11.47
C ALA A 415 4.37 17.07 -11.46
N TYR A 416 5.50 17.78 -11.61
CA TYR A 416 5.48 19.23 -11.58
C TYR A 416 5.03 19.82 -12.92
N PRO A 417 4.28 20.94 -12.91
CA PRO A 417 3.94 21.63 -14.14
C PRO A 417 5.21 22.01 -14.89
N VAL A 418 5.36 21.51 -16.12
CA VAL A 418 6.31 22.10 -17.07
C VAL A 418 5.87 23.54 -17.28
N ALA A 419 6.79 24.50 -17.17
CA ALA A 419 6.50 25.89 -17.50
C ALA A 419 6.11 25.95 -18.98
N LEU A 420 4.81 25.99 -19.26
CA LEU A 420 4.25 26.10 -20.60
C LEU A 420 4.43 27.55 -21.10
N ALA A 421 5.67 28.02 -21.17
CA ALA A 421 6.00 29.25 -21.88
C ALA A 421 5.81 28.98 -23.38
N GLY A 422 4.60 29.20 -23.89
CA GLY A 422 4.29 29.16 -25.32
C GLY A 422 3.73 27.84 -25.86
N SER A 423 3.45 26.84 -25.02
CA SER A 423 2.75 25.63 -25.47
C SER A 423 1.24 25.86 -25.50
N THR A 424 0.66 25.81 -26.71
CA THR A 424 -0.79 25.76 -26.96
C THR A 424 -1.39 24.37 -26.70
N GLY A 425 -0.59 23.43 -26.20
CA GLY A 425 -0.99 22.06 -25.93
C GLY A 425 -1.71 21.88 -24.60
N ALA A 426 -2.70 20.99 -24.59
CA ALA A 426 -3.29 20.44 -23.38
C ALA A 426 -2.19 19.82 -22.47
N SER A 427 -2.19 20.09 -21.16
CA SER A 427 -1.34 19.33 -20.22
C SER A 427 -1.71 17.85 -20.36
N PRO A 428 -0.72 16.95 -20.50
CA PRO A 428 -0.95 15.53 -20.63
C PRO A 428 -1.68 14.99 -19.38
N LEU A 429 -2.47 13.94 -19.57
CA LEU A 429 -3.02 13.19 -18.45
C LEU A 429 -1.92 12.36 -17.80
N ASP A 430 -1.93 12.28 -16.48
CA ASP A 430 -0.86 11.62 -15.73
C ASP A 430 -0.92 10.10 -15.86
N ASN A 431 -2.07 9.54 -16.23
CA ASN A 431 -2.27 8.10 -16.42
C ASN A 431 -1.52 7.51 -17.64
N GLN A 432 -0.58 8.25 -18.20
CA GLN A 432 0.30 7.82 -19.28
C GLN A 432 1.71 7.47 -18.79
N LEU A 433 2.11 7.96 -17.61
CA LEU A 433 3.44 7.77 -17.04
C LEU A 433 3.37 7.72 -15.52
N VAL A 434 4.09 6.78 -14.91
CA VAL A 434 4.25 6.76 -13.46
C VAL A 434 5.18 7.90 -13.05
N MET A 435 4.66 8.88 -12.30
CA MET A 435 5.41 10.06 -11.88
C MET A 435 6.34 9.78 -10.69
N ILE A 436 7.07 8.68 -10.75
CA ILE A 436 8.10 8.27 -9.78
C ILE A 436 9.37 8.01 -10.57
N ALA A 437 10.45 8.68 -10.20
CA ALA A 437 11.77 8.51 -10.81
C ALA A 437 12.25 7.06 -10.67
N GLY A 438 13.14 6.65 -11.57
CA GLY A 438 13.70 5.32 -11.55
C GLY A 438 14.73 5.12 -10.43
N ARG A 439 15.43 3.98 -10.50
CA ARG A 439 16.44 3.56 -9.51
C ARG A 439 17.56 4.60 -9.33
N GLU A 440 17.84 5.39 -10.36
CA GLU A 440 18.84 6.45 -10.34
C GLU A 440 18.57 7.52 -9.27
N SER A 441 17.31 7.74 -8.90
CA SER A 441 16.95 8.65 -7.81
C SER A 441 17.39 8.11 -6.44
N CYS A 442 17.47 6.79 -6.28
CA CYS A 442 17.88 6.13 -5.06
C CYS A 442 19.41 5.99 -4.98
N THR A 443 20.07 5.62 -6.08
CA THR A 443 21.52 5.32 -6.11
C THR A 443 22.41 6.53 -5.83
N GLY A 444 21.86 7.76 -5.92
CA GLY A 444 22.56 8.98 -5.49
C GLY A 444 22.83 9.05 -3.98
N CYS A 445 22.06 8.33 -3.15
CA CYS A 445 22.23 8.29 -1.69
C CYS A 445 22.48 6.86 -1.17
N HIS A 446 21.78 5.87 -1.73
CA HIS A 446 21.92 4.46 -1.40
C HIS A 446 23.01 3.83 -2.25
N GLY A 447 24.23 3.82 -1.73
CA GLY A 447 25.40 3.31 -2.42
C GLY A 447 26.68 3.54 -1.61
N PRO A 448 27.83 3.07 -2.10
CA PRO A 448 29.12 3.36 -1.49
C PRO A 448 29.33 4.88 -1.34
N PRO A 449 29.93 5.35 -0.23
CA PRO A 449 30.23 6.76 -0.06
C PRO A 449 31.24 7.22 -1.12
N GLY A 450 30.97 8.37 -1.73
CA GLY A 450 31.81 8.94 -2.78
C GLY A 450 31.51 10.40 -3.04
N THR A 451 31.96 10.87 -4.20
CA THR A 451 31.78 12.25 -4.63
C THR A 451 31.33 12.25 -6.09
N ASP A 452 30.31 13.04 -6.41
CA ASP A 452 29.85 13.19 -7.80
C ASP A 452 30.78 14.10 -8.62
N ALA A 453 30.44 14.27 -9.91
CA ALA A 453 31.21 15.11 -10.84
C ALA A 453 31.25 16.59 -10.43
N ALA A 454 30.34 17.05 -9.57
CA ALA A 454 30.28 18.41 -9.06
C ALA A 454 31.00 18.59 -7.72
N GLY A 455 31.66 17.55 -7.20
CA GLY A 455 32.38 17.61 -5.93
C GLY A 455 31.46 17.43 -4.70
N LYS A 456 30.20 17.05 -4.87
CA LYS A 456 29.25 16.83 -3.78
C LYS A 456 29.33 15.40 -3.26
N THR A 457 29.28 15.22 -1.95
CA THR A 457 29.21 13.90 -1.32
C THR A 457 27.93 13.18 -1.75
N VAL A 458 28.08 11.95 -2.21
CA VAL A 458 27.00 11.03 -2.61
C VAL A 458 27.19 9.68 -1.92
N GLY A 459 26.12 8.88 -1.89
CA GLY A 459 26.15 7.59 -1.23
C GLY A 459 26.22 7.69 0.30
N GLY A 460 26.54 6.57 0.95
CA GLY A 460 26.70 6.44 2.40
C GLY A 460 25.45 5.93 3.12
N ALA A 461 24.27 5.97 2.50
CA ALA A 461 23.11 5.25 3.03
C ALA A 461 23.25 3.74 2.75
N PRO A 462 22.74 2.86 3.64
CA PRO A 462 22.70 1.42 3.42
C PRO A 462 22.06 1.06 2.08
N PHE A 463 22.57 0.05 1.39
CA PHE A 463 22.08 -0.34 0.06
C PHE A 463 22.07 -1.85 -0.15
N ASP A 464 22.10 -2.60 0.94
CA ASP A 464 21.97 -4.05 0.93
C ASP A 464 20.58 -4.43 0.38
N CYS A 465 20.44 -5.61 -0.22
CA CYS A 465 19.21 -6.13 -0.81
C CYS A 465 18.03 -6.09 0.18
N VAL A 466 18.29 -6.39 1.46
CA VAL A 466 17.30 -6.36 2.55
C VAL A 466 16.86 -4.95 2.97
N GLU A 467 17.57 -3.90 2.56
CA GLU A 467 17.16 -2.51 2.78
C GLU A 467 15.86 -2.22 2.01
N CYS A 468 15.80 -2.69 0.77
CA CYS A 468 14.69 -2.46 -0.14
C CYS A 468 13.73 -3.66 -0.20
N HIS A 469 14.21 -4.90 -0.14
CA HIS A 469 13.36 -6.07 -0.33
C HIS A 469 12.83 -6.66 0.97
N GLY A 470 11.56 -7.07 0.95
CA GLY A 470 10.96 -7.88 2.01
C GLY A 470 10.82 -9.34 1.58
N TYR A 471 11.08 -10.26 2.52
CA TYR A 471 11.11 -11.70 2.27
C TYR A 471 10.11 -12.44 3.18
N HIS A 472 9.98 -13.76 2.99
CA HIS A 472 9.16 -14.66 3.81
C HIS A 472 7.66 -14.32 3.91
N GLY A 473 7.09 -13.73 2.85
CA GLY A 473 5.67 -13.41 2.81
C GLY A 473 5.28 -12.15 3.61
N LEU A 474 6.25 -11.46 4.22
CA LEU A 474 6.02 -10.16 4.88
C LEU A 474 5.77 -9.03 3.86
N GLY A 475 5.93 -9.31 2.56
CA GLY A 475 5.96 -8.32 1.49
C GLY A 475 6.98 -7.20 1.77
N PRO A 476 7.11 -6.19 0.90
CA PRO A 476 7.88 -4.99 1.24
C PRO A 476 7.10 -4.02 2.15
N HIS A 477 5.78 -4.21 2.29
CA HIS A 477 4.91 -3.20 2.88
C HIS A 477 4.15 -3.66 4.12
N GLY A 478 4.34 -4.92 4.55
CA GLY A 478 3.88 -5.34 5.87
C GLY A 478 4.84 -4.82 6.94
N ALA A 479 4.31 -4.30 8.05
CA ALA A 479 5.09 -4.17 9.28
C ALA A 479 5.73 -5.53 9.59
N ALA A 480 6.98 -5.50 10.04
CA ALA A 480 7.48 -6.62 10.82
C ALA A 480 6.46 -6.82 11.94
N VAL A 481 5.81 -7.98 11.97
CA VAL A 481 4.94 -8.35 13.08
C VAL A 481 5.88 -8.41 14.29
N THR A 482 5.97 -7.31 15.03
CA THR A 482 6.50 -7.38 16.38
C THR A 482 5.57 -8.34 17.08
N ALA A 483 6.09 -9.51 17.42
CA ALA A 483 5.36 -10.53 18.14
C ALA A 483 4.97 -9.94 19.49
N GLY A 484 3.83 -9.26 19.54
CA GLY A 484 3.10 -8.99 20.76
C GLY A 484 2.78 -10.35 21.34
N ALA A 485 3.41 -10.65 22.49
CA ALA A 485 3.18 -11.87 23.22
C ALA A 485 1.67 -12.16 23.30
N PRO A 486 1.21 -13.38 22.99
CA PRO A 486 -0.16 -13.74 23.31
C PRO A 486 -0.28 -13.67 24.84
N GLY A 487 -1.09 -12.72 25.31
CA GLY A 487 -1.48 -12.67 26.71
C GLY A 487 -1.94 -14.05 27.14
N HIS A 488 -1.30 -14.60 28.16
CA HIS A 488 -1.72 -15.82 28.83
C HIS A 488 -3.21 -15.67 29.17
N ARG A 489 -4.08 -16.38 28.46
CA ARG A 489 -5.41 -16.70 28.99
C ARG A 489 -5.15 -17.56 30.21
N GLY A 490 -5.33 -16.96 31.39
CA GLY A 490 -5.39 -17.68 32.65
C GLY A 490 -6.42 -18.79 32.50
N ARG A 491 -5.97 -20.04 32.66
CA ARG A 491 -6.87 -21.15 32.92
C ARG A 491 -7.53 -20.86 34.27
N GLU A 492 -8.82 -20.57 34.23
CA GLU A 492 -9.67 -20.56 35.42
C GLU A 492 -9.59 -21.95 36.06
N PHE A 493 -8.97 -22.00 37.24
CA PHE A 493 -9.09 -23.14 38.14
C PHE A 493 -10.53 -23.16 38.64
N PHE A 494 -11.28 -24.20 38.26
CA PHE A 494 -12.54 -24.53 38.91
C PHE A 494 -12.29 -24.82 40.39
N GLY A 495 -12.66 -23.87 41.24
CA GLY A 495 -12.71 -24.04 42.68
C GLY A 495 -13.79 -25.04 43.06
N VAL A 496 -13.38 -26.16 43.64
CA VAL A 496 -14.25 -27.09 44.35
C VAL A 496 -14.63 -26.43 45.69
N ALA A 497 -15.93 -26.15 45.87
CA ALA A 497 -16.47 -25.70 47.14
C ALA A 497 -16.43 -26.82 48.20
N PRO A 498 -16.13 -26.53 49.48
CA PRO A 498 -16.14 -27.54 50.53
C PRO A 498 -17.58 -27.87 50.95
N ARG A 499 -17.91 -29.16 50.99
CA ARG A 499 -19.12 -29.66 51.66
C ARG A 499 -18.91 -29.62 53.17
N SER A 500 -19.83 -28.96 53.86
CA SER A 500 -20.04 -29.05 55.29
C SER A 500 -20.40 -30.48 55.72
N ARG A 501 -19.59 -31.10 56.56
CA ARG A 501 -19.94 -31.54 57.92
C ARG A 501 -18.71 -32.11 58.62
#